data_AF-A0A952B2C5-F1
#
_entry.id   AF-A0A952B2C5-F1
#
_cell.length_a   1.000
_cell.length_b   1.000
_cell.length_c   1.000
_cell.angle_alpha   90.00
_cell.angle_beta   90.00
_cell.angle_gamma   90.00
#
_symmetry.space_group_name_H-M   'P 1'
#
loop_
_entity.id
_entity.type
_entity.pdbx_description
1 polymer ?
#
loop_
_entity_poly.entity_id
_entity_poly.type
_entity_poly.pdbx_seq_one_letter_code
_entity_poly.pdbx_strand_id
1 'polypeptide(L)'
;MFKKRAFTLIELLVVIAVIAVLMAILMPALRAAKELARSSNCMANQRSLVLAYTMYADDNDSRIVRGHVDQGNLNRPMWVLPPIDQSGAYISGVPLLEDRVRGIKRGALYSYINDHEMYHCPGDNRYQSGATEHQRMYRSYVIPDVLSAARKGFHSWTEARYKYFPKRLEEITHASLKYVFVESEFQNPNFNYDHGGWSFAPWIDNRWIDELATFHSKSATFGFADGHAEKHKWVHTETWKIFNEDLPISTLLPAPGINEDWRWCWEHFPYLDKSEKPR
;
A
#
# COMPACT_ATOMS: atom_id res chain seq x y z
N MET A 1 27.28 -8.23 -63.10
CA MET A 1 25.89 -7.76 -62.89
C MET A 1 25.22 -8.70 -61.89
N PHE A 2 25.10 -8.31 -60.62
CA PHE A 2 24.47 -9.16 -59.60
C PHE A 2 22.95 -9.12 -59.76
N LYS A 3 22.34 -10.24 -60.15
CA LYS A 3 20.88 -10.40 -60.16
C LYS A 3 20.37 -10.18 -58.74
N LYS A 4 19.65 -9.07 -58.50
CA LYS A 4 18.92 -8.87 -57.25
C LYS A 4 17.86 -9.98 -57.15
N ARG A 5 17.95 -10.83 -56.12
CA ARG A 5 16.92 -11.82 -55.83
C ARG A 5 15.69 -11.07 -55.35
N ALA A 6 14.56 -11.25 -56.04
CA ALA A 6 13.28 -10.70 -55.64
C ALA A 6 12.67 -11.60 -54.56
N PHE A 7 12.19 -10.99 -53.48
CA PHE A 7 11.54 -11.69 -52.38
C PHE A 7 10.16 -12.16 -52.82
N THR A 8 9.83 -13.42 -52.59
CA THR A 8 8.54 -14.00 -52.98
C THR A 8 7.47 -13.76 -51.91
N LEU A 9 6.20 -13.76 -52.32
CA LEU A 9 5.07 -13.65 -51.40
C LEU A 9 5.06 -14.78 -50.35
N ILE A 10 5.49 -15.98 -50.74
CA ILE A 10 5.56 -17.15 -49.84
C ILE A 10 6.64 -16.95 -48.77
N GLU A 11 7.83 -16.45 -49.14
CA GLU A 11 8.89 -16.14 -48.17
C GLU A 11 8.42 -15.11 -47.14
N LEU A 12 7.67 -14.09 -47.57
CA LEU A 12 7.09 -13.10 -46.66
C LEU A 12 6.04 -13.71 -45.73
N LEU A 13 5.16 -14.57 -46.26
CA LEU A 13 4.11 -15.23 -45.50
C LEU A 13 4.69 -16.14 -44.40
N VAL A 14 5.73 -16.91 -44.72
CA VAL A 14 6.39 -17.80 -43.75
C VAL A 14 7.04 -16.98 -42.64
N VAL A 15 7.69 -15.86 -42.96
CA VAL A 15 8.34 -14.99 -41.95
C VAL A 15 7.30 -14.40 -40.99
N ILE A 16 6.20 -13.85 -41.49
CA ILE A 16 5.17 -13.31 -40.59
C ILE A 16 4.51 -14.41 -39.76
N ALA A 17 4.34 -15.62 -40.29
CA ALA A 17 3.82 -16.77 -39.55
C ALA A 17 4.76 -17.16 -38.39
N VAL A 18 6.07 -17.22 -38.63
CA VAL A 18 7.06 -17.49 -37.59
C VAL A 18 7.07 -16.38 -36.53
N ILE A 19 7.05 -15.10 -36.93
CA ILE A 19 6.98 -13.96 -35.99
C ILE A 19 5.70 -14.04 -35.14
N ALA A 20 4.55 -14.37 -35.75
CA ALA A 20 3.29 -14.50 -35.03
C ALA A 20 3.34 -15.61 -33.97
N VAL A 21 3.91 -16.77 -34.29
CA VAL A 21 4.09 -17.88 -33.34
C VAL A 21 5.03 -17.46 -32.19
N LEU A 22 6.14 -16.81 -32.51
CA LEU A 22 7.08 -16.31 -31.49
C LEU A 22 6.43 -15.27 -30.58
N MET A 23 5.68 -14.33 -31.15
CA MET A 23 4.95 -13.31 -30.39
C MET A 23 3.87 -13.90 -29.48
N ALA A 24 3.17 -14.96 -29.93
CA ALA A 24 2.15 -15.64 -29.13
C ALA A 24 2.71 -16.24 -27.84
N ILE A 25 3.97 -16.70 -27.85
CA ILE A 25 4.65 -17.25 -26.66
C ILE A 25 5.34 -16.13 -25.85
N LEU A 26 5.92 -15.13 -26.52
CA LEU A 26 6.68 -14.08 -25.86
C LEU A 26 5.81 -13.11 -25.07
N MET A 27 4.60 -12.78 -25.55
CA MET A 27 3.72 -11.83 -24.87
C MET A 27 3.28 -12.30 -23.47
N PRO A 28 2.77 -13.53 -23.27
CA PRO A 28 2.44 -14.04 -21.94
C PRO A 28 3.65 -14.09 -21.00
N ALA A 29 4.80 -14.56 -21.50
CA ALA A 29 6.03 -14.65 -20.71
C ALA A 29 6.54 -13.27 -20.26
N LEU A 30 6.53 -12.28 -21.16
CA LEU A 30 6.95 -10.91 -20.85
C LEU A 30 6.01 -10.23 -19.85
N ARG A 31 4.70 -10.48 -19.93
CA ARG A 31 3.72 -9.99 -18.95
C ARG A 31 4.01 -10.55 -17.55
N ALA A 32 4.23 -11.86 -17.45
CA ALA A 32 4.58 -12.50 -16.18
C ALA A 32 5.92 -11.97 -15.61
N ALA A 33 6.93 -11.78 -16.46
CA ALA A 33 8.22 -11.23 -16.06
C ALA A 33 8.12 -9.79 -15.54
N LYS A 34 7.36 -8.93 -16.25
CA LYS A 34 7.08 -7.55 -15.79
C LYS A 34 6.37 -7.53 -14.44
N GLU A 35 5.40 -8.42 -14.25
CA GLU A 35 4.65 -8.49 -13.00
C GLU A 35 5.52 -8.94 -11.82
N LEU A 36 6.37 -9.95 -12.04
CA LEU A 36 7.35 -10.36 -11.04
C LEU A 36 8.28 -9.19 -10.67
N ALA A 37 8.81 -8.48 -11.67
CA ALA A 37 9.69 -7.33 -11.45
C ALA A 37 9.00 -6.21 -10.66
N ARG A 38 7.74 -5.88 -10.99
CA ARG A 38 6.94 -4.89 -10.24
C ARG A 38 6.77 -5.32 -8.78
N SER A 39 6.41 -6.57 -8.53
CA SER A 39 6.24 -7.07 -7.16
C SER A 39 7.55 -7.10 -6.36
N SER A 40 8.69 -7.41 -7.01
CA SER A 40 10.01 -7.34 -6.39
C SER A 40 10.42 -5.92 -6.02
N ASN A 41 10.16 -4.96 -6.92
CA ASN A 41 10.42 -3.54 -6.64
C ASN A 41 9.50 -3.03 -5.53
N CYS A 42 8.24 -3.44 -5.52
CA CYS A 42 7.29 -3.09 -4.47
C CYS A 42 7.77 -3.55 -3.08
N MET A 43 8.26 -4.78 -2.95
CA MET A 43 8.88 -5.26 -1.70
C MET A 43 10.17 -4.51 -1.36
N ALA A 44 10.99 -4.09 -2.34
CA ALA A 44 12.18 -3.30 -2.09
C ALA A 44 11.84 -1.89 -1.55
N ASN A 45 10.80 -1.26 -2.10
CA ASN A 45 10.25 0.00 -1.62
C ASN A 45 9.77 -0.13 -0.17
N GLN A 46 9.02 -1.19 0.15
CA GLN A 46 8.57 -1.50 1.50
C GLN A 46 9.74 -1.66 2.49
N ARG A 47 10.80 -2.40 2.13
CA ARG A 47 12.01 -2.51 2.99
C ARG A 47 12.66 -1.16 3.24
N SER A 48 12.71 -0.29 2.22
CA SER A 48 13.27 1.06 2.35
C SER A 48 12.43 1.93 3.29
N LEU A 49 11.10 1.82 3.21
CA LEU A 49 10.16 2.48 4.13
C LEU A 49 10.29 1.98 5.56
N VAL A 50 10.39 0.67 5.76
CA VAL A 50 10.61 0.05 7.08
C VAL A 50 11.94 0.51 7.66
N LEU A 51 13.01 0.52 6.86
CA LEU A 51 14.32 0.99 7.32
C LEU A 51 14.24 2.44 7.80
N ALA A 52 13.62 3.33 7.02
CA ALA A 52 13.39 4.71 7.41
C ALA A 52 12.53 4.85 8.67
N TYR A 53 11.53 4.00 8.83
CA TYR A 53 10.69 3.93 10.02
C TYR A 53 11.48 3.54 11.27
N THR A 54 12.38 2.57 11.17
CA THR A 54 13.29 2.16 12.25
C THR A 54 14.31 3.26 12.58
N MET A 55 14.96 3.85 11.57
CA MET A 55 15.89 4.97 11.77
C MET A 55 15.21 6.17 12.44
N TYR A 56 14.00 6.51 12.01
CA TYR A 56 13.22 7.55 12.68
C TYR A 56 12.98 7.22 14.15
N ALA A 57 12.61 5.97 14.47
CA ALA A 57 12.37 5.58 15.85
C ALA A 57 13.65 5.69 16.69
N ASP A 58 14.80 5.24 16.17
CA ASP A 58 16.10 5.33 16.83
C ASP A 58 16.47 6.79 17.17
N ASP A 59 16.23 7.72 16.24
CA ASP A 59 16.48 9.16 16.44
C ASP A 59 15.45 9.86 17.35
N ASN A 60 14.35 9.19 17.72
CA ASN A 60 13.21 9.79 18.44
C ASN A 60 12.83 9.00 19.72
N ASP A 61 13.82 8.53 20.50
CA ASP A 61 13.61 7.78 21.76
C ASP A 61 12.74 6.52 21.57
N SER A 62 12.96 5.80 20.48
CA SER A 62 12.19 4.64 20.02
C SER A 62 10.72 4.96 19.69
N ARG A 63 10.31 6.23 19.63
CA ARG A 63 8.92 6.60 19.32
C ARG A 63 8.63 6.37 17.85
N ILE A 64 7.56 5.65 17.57
CA ILE A 64 7.13 5.44 16.18
C ILE A 64 6.55 6.72 15.59
N VAL A 65 6.72 6.89 14.27
CA VAL A 65 6.13 8.00 13.53
C VAL A 65 4.62 7.82 13.42
N ARG A 66 3.90 8.92 13.29
CA ARG A 66 2.45 8.88 13.10
C ARG A 66 2.10 8.56 11.64
N GLY A 67 1.30 7.52 11.43
CA GLY A 67 0.79 7.11 10.11
C GLY A 67 -0.34 8.00 9.56
N HIS A 68 -1.14 8.61 10.44
CA HIS A 68 -2.36 9.31 10.06
C HIS A 68 -2.02 10.72 9.64
N VAL A 69 -2.58 11.12 8.51
CA VAL A 69 -2.29 12.34 7.79
C VAL A 69 -3.50 13.28 7.94
N ASP A 70 -3.39 14.29 8.81
CA ASP A 70 -4.43 15.31 8.95
C ASP A 70 -3.89 16.74 8.84
N GLN A 71 -4.81 17.68 8.66
CA GLN A 71 -4.54 19.10 8.49
C GLN A 71 -4.45 19.87 9.83
N GLY A 72 -4.34 19.16 10.97
CA GLY A 72 -4.35 19.72 12.32
C GLY A 72 -2.96 19.97 12.91
N ASN A 73 -2.91 20.72 14.02
CA ASN A 73 -1.68 20.94 14.76
C ASN A 73 -1.46 19.77 15.73
N LEU A 74 -0.47 18.94 15.43
CA LEU A 74 -0.21 17.70 16.16
C LEU A 74 1.17 17.74 16.75
N ASN A 75 1.26 17.43 18.04
CA ASN A 75 2.51 17.38 18.80
C ASN A 75 3.47 16.23 18.38
N ARG A 76 3.21 15.54 17.26
CA ARG A 76 4.04 14.46 16.72
C ARG A 76 4.14 14.59 15.19
N PRO A 77 5.35 14.45 14.60
CA PRO A 77 5.53 14.44 13.15
C PRO A 77 4.75 13.31 12.47
N MET A 78 4.13 13.62 11.34
CA MET A 78 3.48 12.64 10.46
C MET A 78 4.49 12.08 9.46
N TRP A 79 4.36 10.80 9.13
CA TRP A 79 5.28 10.13 8.21
C TRP A 79 5.28 10.75 6.80
N VAL A 80 4.12 11.28 6.38
CA VAL A 80 3.90 12.13 5.21
C VAL A 80 2.85 13.20 5.54
N LEU A 81 2.84 14.31 4.80
CA LEU A 81 1.81 15.34 4.91
C LEU A 81 0.71 15.16 3.85
N PRO A 82 -0.47 15.79 4.05
CA PRO A 82 -1.42 16.02 2.96
C PRO A 82 -0.72 16.70 1.76
N PRO A 83 -1.31 16.62 0.56
CA PRO A 83 -0.84 17.41 -0.57
C PRO A 83 -0.80 18.90 -0.23
N ILE A 84 0.34 19.54 -0.55
CA ILE A 84 0.61 20.94 -0.26
C ILE A 84 1.07 21.68 -1.51
N ASP A 85 0.73 22.96 -1.60
CA ASP A 85 1.23 23.85 -2.63
C ASP A 85 2.69 24.28 -2.39
N GLN A 86 3.20 25.16 -3.24
CA GLN A 86 4.58 25.68 -3.12
C GLN A 86 4.81 26.54 -1.88
N SER A 87 3.76 27.14 -1.31
CA SER A 87 3.83 27.94 -0.08
C SER A 87 3.77 27.07 1.19
N GLY A 88 3.46 25.78 1.04
CA GLY A 88 3.27 24.86 2.16
C GLY A 88 1.83 24.83 2.68
N ALA A 89 0.87 25.43 1.97
CA ALA A 89 -0.54 25.40 2.32
C ALA A 89 -1.20 24.11 1.80
N TYR A 90 -2.15 23.57 2.55
CA TYR A 90 -2.89 22.37 2.15
C TYR A 90 -3.79 22.62 0.95
N ILE A 91 -3.84 21.66 0.03
CA ILE A 91 -4.75 21.71 -1.11
C ILE A 91 -6.16 21.29 -0.67
N SER A 92 -7.13 22.20 -0.79
CA SER A 92 -8.56 21.90 -0.55
C SER A 92 -9.27 21.31 -1.78
N GLY A 93 -8.72 21.54 -2.98
CA GLY A 93 -9.24 21.01 -4.24
C GLY A 93 -8.59 19.69 -4.63
N VAL A 94 -8.54 19.41 -5.93
CA VAL A 94 -7.87 18.22 -6.45
C VAL A 94 -6.38 18.53 -6.63
N PRO A 95 -5.48 17.83 -5.91
CA PRO A 95 -4.06 18.11 -5.96
C PRO A 95 -3.43 17.47 -7.19
N LEU A 96 -2.48 18.19 -7.78
CA LEU A 96 -1.59 17.68 -8.80
C LEU A 96 -0.66 16.60 -8.23
N LEU A 97 -0.04 15.81 -9.10
CA LEU A 97 1.00 14.86 -8.69
C LEU A 97 2.10 15.55 -7.88
N GLU A 98 2.51 16.75 -8.30
CA GLU A 98 3.55 17.53 -7.65
C GLU A 98 3.16 17.98 -6.24
N ASP A 99 1.88 18.31 -5.99
CA ASP A 99 1.38 18.66 -4.65
C ASP A 99 1.47 17.46 -3.70
N ARG A 100 1.14 16.27 -4.22
CA ARG A 100 1.23 15.00 -3.47
C ARG A 100 2.69 14.68 -3.14
N VAL A 101 3.57 14.82 -4.12
CA VAL A 101 5.01 14.64 -3.93
C VAL A 101 5.55 15.65 -2.92
N ARG A 102 5.15 16.92 -2.96
CA ARG A 102 5.54 17.91 -1.93
C ARG A 102 5.12 17.47 -0.53
N GLY A 103 3.89 16.96 -0.36
CA GLY A 103 3.41 16.42 0.91
C GLY A 103 4.25 15.24 1.43
N ILE A 104 4.63 14.32 0.55
CA ILE A 104 5.55 13.22 0.87
C ILE A 104 6.91 13.76 1.30
N LYS A 105 7.50 14.68 0.53
CA LYS A 105 8.82 15.27 0.80
C LYS A 105 8.90 16.02 2.12
N ARG A 106 7.78 16.53 2.62
CA ARG A 106 7.69 17.22 3.91
C ARG A 106 7.51 16.26 5.09
N GLY A 107 7.24 14.99 4.81
CA GLY A 107 7.02 13.94 5.79
C GLY A 107 8.25 13.62 6.63
N ALA A 108 8.02 13.13 7.85
CA ALA A 108 9.08 12.84 8.80
C ALA A 108 10.00 11.69 8.38
N LEU A 109 9.53 10.75 7.55
CA LEU A 109 10.37 9.66 7.05
C LEU A 109 11.18 10.05 5.81
N TYR A 110 10.84 11.15 5.14
CA TYR A 110 11.44 11.47 3.85
C TYR A 110 12.95 11.75 3.95
N SER A 111 13.42 12.36 5.05
CA SER A 111 14.85 12.64 5.26
C SER A 111 15.73 11.38 5.32
N TYR A 112 15.14 10.22 5.62
CA TYR A 112 15.85 8.94 5.68
C TYR A 112 15.83 8.18 4.34
N ILE A 113 14.85 8.48 3.47
CA ILE A 113 14.66 7.81 2.18
C ILE A 113 15.24 8.65 1.04
N ASN A 114 14.98 9.96 1.06
CA ASN A 114 15.35 10.96 0.05
C ASN A 114 14.88 10.65 -1.38
N ASP A 115 13.90 9.76 -1.53
CA ASP A 115 13.31 9.36 -2.81
C ASP A 115 11.80 9.17 -2.64
N HIS A 116 11.01 9.92 -3.42
CA HIS A 116 9.56 9.85 -3.33
C HIS A 116 8.98 8.67 -4.11
N GLU A 117 9.73 8.09 -5.06
CA GLU A 117 9.27 6.94 -5.82
C GLU A 117 9.08 5.70 -4.93
N MET A 118 9.83 5.63 -3.83
CA MET A 118 9.72 4.58 -2.81
C MET A 118 8.37 4.57 -2.08
N TYR A 119 7.55 5.63 -2.19
CA TYR A 119 6.21 5.70 -1.60
C TYR A 119 5.11 5.18 -2.54
N HIS A 120 5.48 4.81 -3.77
CA HIS A 120 4.57 4.39 -4.81
C HIS A 120 4.89 2.97 -5.27
N CYS A 121 3.86 2.14 -5.44
CA CYS A 121 4.02 0.82 -6.02
C CYS A 121 4.10 0.92 -7.54
N PRO A 122 5.10 0.30 -8.21
CA PRO A 122 5.18 0.28 -9.68
C PRO A 122 4.02 -0.46 -10.39
N GLY A 123 3.19 -1.19 -9.63
CA GLY A 123 1.96 -1.83 -10.09
C GLY A 123 0.71 -0.94 -9.93
N ASP A 124 0.78 0.11 -9.12
CA ASP A 124 -0.32 1.03 -8.87
C ASP A 124 -0.41 2.06 -10.01
N ASN A 125 -1.51 2.02 -10.77
CA ASN A 125 -1.72 2.95 -11.88
C ASN A 125 -2.81 4.00 -11.58
N ARG A 126 -3.25 4.15 -10.32
CA ARG A 126 -4.34 5.06 -9.95
C ARG A 126 -4.06 6.53 -10.26
N TYR A 127 -2.79 6.95 -10.22
CA TYR A 127 -2.43 8.31 -10.62
C TYR A 127 -2.48 8.55 -12.14
N GLN A 128 -2.48 7.48 -12.95
CA GLN A 128 -2.51 7.54 -14.42
C GLN A 128 -3.89 7.20 -15.01
N SER A 129 -4.64 6.29 -14.39
CA SER A 129 -5.92 5.81 -14.93
C SER A 129 -6.99 6.90 -14.84
N GLY A 130 -7.90 6.92 -15.82
CA GLY A 130 -8.97 7.91 -16.00
C GLY A 130 -10.06 7.91 -14.92
N ALA A 131 -9.70 7.59 -13.68
CA ALA A 131 -10.51 7.78 -12.51
C ALA A 131 -10.90 9.26 -12.39
N THR A 132 -12.04 9.53 -11.75
CA THR A 132 -12.45 10.90 -11.46
C THR A 132 -11.31 11.63 -10.73
N GLU A 133 -11.19 12.95 -10.88
CA GLU A 133 -10.09 13.75 -10.33
C GLU A 133 -9.77 13.43 -8.84
N HIS A 134 -10.80 13.02 -8.10
CA HIS A 134 -10.75 12.64 -6.68
C HIS A 134 -10.08 11.28 -6.37
N GLN A 135 -9.89 10.42 -7.36
CA GLN A 135 -9.37 9.04 -7.19
C GLN A 135 -7.90 8.88 -7.56
N ARG A 136 -7.21 9.96 -7.98
CA ARG A 136 -5.81 9.91 -8.43
C ARG A 136 -4.83 9.83 -7.25
N MET A 137 -4.74 8.67 -6.61
CA MET A 137 -3.78 8.43 -5.52
C MET A 137 -2.37 8.17 -6.07
N TYR A 138 -1.35 8.73 -5.42
CA TYR A 138 0.06 8.46 -5.74
C TYR A 138 0.73 7.53 -4.72
N ARG A 139 0.41 7.68 -3.44
CA ARG A 139 0.95 6.82 -2.38
C ARG A 139 0.24 5.47 -2.40
N SER A 140 1.01 4.38 -2.38
CA SER A 140 0.48 3.00 -2.42
C SER A 140 0.66 2.24 -1.11
N TYR A 141 1.41 2.82 -0.17
CA TYR A 141 1.73 2.20 1.12
C TYR A 141 1.14 3.02 2.26
N VAL A 142 0.81 2.35 3.36
CA VAL A 142 0.29 2.99 4.58
C VAL A 142 0.79 2.27 5.82
N ILE A 143 0.87 3.03 6.91
CA ILE A 143 1.08 2.47 8.25
C ILE A 143 -0.29 2.05 8.80
N PRO A 144 -0.45 0.84 9.37
CA PRO A 144 -1.67 0.42 10.03
C PRO A 144 -2.17 1.45 11.06
N ASP A 145 -3.48 1.65 11.13
CA ASP A 145 -4.12 2.64 12.01
C ASP A 145 -3.76 2.45 13.50
N VAL A 146 -3.55 1.21 13.92
CA VAL A 146 -3.13 0.84 15.27
C VAL A 146 -1.75 1.42 15.65
N LEU A 147 -0.81 1.49 14.69
CA LEU A 147 0.52 2.11 14.88
C LEU A 147 0.49 3.64 14.67
N SER A 148 -0.68 4.15 14.30
CA SER A 148 -0.90 5.53 13.88
C SER A 148 -1.69 6.34 14.93
N ALA A 149 -2.29 5.68 15.92
CA ALA A 149 -3.16 6.27 16.93
C ALA A 149 -2.40 7.17 17.93
N ALA A 150 -2.23 8.44 17.57
CA ALA A 150 -1.47 9.40 18.38
C ALA A 150 -2.23 9.98 19.59
N ARG A 151 -3.54 9.76 19.76
CA ARG A 151 -4.28 10.38 20.87
C ARG A 151 -5.51 9.59 21.32
N LYS A 152 -5.75 9.65 22.64
CA LYS A 152 -6.99 9.21 23.26
C LYS A 152 -8.17 10.04 22.73
N GLY A 153 -9.09 9.45 21.97
CA GLY A 153 -10.29 10.08 21.41
C GLY A 153 -10.14 10.74 20.03
N PHE A 154 -9.05 10.50 19.30
CA PHE A 154 -8.81 11.17 17.99
C PHE A 154 -9.31 10.36 16.78
N HIS A 155 -9.73 9.12 17.02
CA HIS A 155 -10.72 8.41 16.22
C HIS A 155 -11.55 7.60 17.21
N SER A 156 -12.81 8.00 17.43
CA SER A 156 -13.73 7.25 18.31
C SER A 156 -13.82 5.77 17.93
N TRP A 157 -13.52 5.45 16.68
CA TRP A 157 -13.44 4.10 16.16
C TRP A 157 -12.15 3.36 16.53
N THR A 158 -10.96 3.98 16.53
CA THR A 158 -9.71 3.27 16.89
C THR A 158 -9.65 2.90 18.36
N GLU A 159 -10.22 3.70 19.25
CA GLU A 159 -10.29 3.34 20.68
C GLU A 159 -11.34 2.28 20.99
N ALA A 160 -12.45 2.31 20.23
CA ALA A 160 -13.44 1.25 20.27
C ALA A 160 -12.91 -0.06 19.65
N ARG A 161 -11.96 0.02 18.70
CA ARG A 161 -11.35 -1.12 17.99
C ARG A 161 -10.11 -1.68 18.70
N TYR A 162 -9.25 -0.82 19.25
CA TYR A 162 -7.92 -1.15 19.76
C TYR A 162 -7.73 -0.60 21.17
N LYS A 163 -7.80 -1.50 22.15
CA LYS A 163 -7.64 -1.15 23.57
C LYS A 163 -6.17 -0.88 23.95
N TYR A 164 -5.23 -1.53 23.27
CA TYR A 164 -3.79 -1.42 23.51
C TYR A 164 -3.02 -1.47 22.19
N PHE A 165 -2.16 -0.47 21.94
CA PHE A 165 -1.36 -0.38 20.73
C PHE A 165 0.05 0.17 21.00
N PRO A 166 1.06 -0.27 20.23
CA PRO A 166 2.43 0.19 20.38
C PRO A 166 2.55 1.69 20.12
N LYS A 167 3.33 2.38 20.95
CA LYS A 167 3.74 3.79 20.77
C LYS A 167 5.24 3.91 20.53
N ARG A 168 5.99 2.87 20.87
CA ARG A 168 7.42 2.75 20.66
C ARG A 168 7.72 1.49 19.86
N LEU A 169 8.79 1.52 19.06
CA LEU A 169 9.17 0.41 18.19
C LEU A 169 9.46 -0.86 18.99
N GLU A 170 10.14 -0.70 20.14
CA GLU A 170 10.45 -1.78 21.09
C GLU A 170 9.22 -2.47 21.72
N GLU A 171 8.04 -1.83 21.67
CA GLU A 171 6.80 -2.43 22.18
C GLU A 171 6.19 -3.42 21.17
N ILE A 172 6.67 -3.45 19.92
CA ILE A 172 6.26 -4.42 18.90
C ILE A 172 7.02 -5.73 19.16
N THR A 173 6.37 -6.67 19.84
CA THR A 173 6.90 -8.02 20.04
C THR A 173 6.76 -8.86 18.76
N HIS A 174 7.66 -9.84 18.59
CA HIS A 174 7.71 -10.69 17.38
C HIS A 174 7.85 -9.86 16.10
N ALA A 175 8.86 -8.99 16.02
CA ALA A 175 9.04 -8.03 14.93
C ALA A 175 9.01 -8.63 13.51
N SER A 176 9.50 -9.87 13.35
CA SER A 176 9.46 -10.62 12.08
C SER A 176 8.07 -11.15 11.71
N LEU A 177 7.08 -11.04 12.60
CA LEU A 177 5.69 -11.44 12.33
C LEU A 177 4.78 -10.22 12.15
N LYS A 178 5.20 -9.05 12.61
CA LYS A 178 4.34 -7.86 12.68
C LYS A 178 4.62 -6.88 11.56
N TYR A 179 3.64 -6.65 10.69
CA TYR A 179 3.78 -5.62 9.65
C TYR A 179 3.63 -4.22 10.25
N VAL A 180 4.44 -3.29 9.74
CA VAL A 180 4.40 -1.86 10.05
C VAL A 180 4.02 -1.02 8.83
N PHE A 181 4.08 -1.61 7.64
CA PHE A 181 3.52 -1.07 6.41
C PHE A 181 2.71 -2.12 5.67
N VAL A 182 1.63 -1.67 5.04
CA VAL A 182 0.83 -2.48 4.13
C VAL A 182 0.63 -1.75 2.81
N GLU A 183 0.51 -2.49 1.73
CA GLU A 183 0.09 -1.96 0.44
C GLU A 183 -1.42 -1.77 0.41
N SER A 184 -1.86 -0.53 0.22
CA SER A 184 -3.27 -0.15 0.32
C SER A 184 -3.79 0.47 -0.97
N GLU A 185 -5.03 0.09 -1.27
CA GLU A 185 -5.81 0.61 -2.37
C GLU A 185 -6.93 1.51 -1.84
N PHE A 186 -6.56 2.58 -1.12
CA PHE A 186 -7.53 3.59 -0.67
C PHE A 186 -8.36 4.15 -1.86
N GLN A 187 -9.67 3.93 -1.82
CA GLN A 187 -10.60 4.24 -2.92
C GLN A 187 -11.70 5.26 -2.53
N ASN A 188 -11.60 5.94 -1.38
CA ASN A 188 -12.66 6.84 -0.93
C ASN A 188 -12.84 8.08 -1.84
N PRO A 189 -13.99 8.24 -2.51
CA PRO A 189 -14.19 9.33 -3.47
C PRO A 189 -14.36 10.71 -2.80
N ASN A 190 -14.55 10.75 -1.48
CA ASN A 190 -14.70 12.01 -0.73
C ASN A 190 -13.35 12.66 -0.41
N PHE A 191 -12.25 11.96 -0.63
CA PHE A 191 -10.92 12.41 -0.22
C PHE A 191 -9.93 12.34 -1.38
N ASN A 192 -9.19 13.42 -1.56
CA ASN A 192 -8.21 13.53 -2.65
C ASN A 192 -6.82 13.06 -2.27
N TYR A 193 -6.64 12.53 -1.07
CA TYR A 193 -5.44 11.87 -0.61
C TYR A 193 -5.83 10.83 0.43
N ASP A 194 -4.90 9.98 0.79
CA ASP A 194 -5.14 9.01 1.84
C ASP A 194 -4.74 9.61 3.21
N HIS A 195 -5.79 9.95 3.97
CA HIS A 195 -5.72 10.57 5.30
C HIS A 195 -5.37 9.56 6.40
N GLY A 196 -5.62 8.27 6.15
CA GLY A 196 -5.65 7.24 7.17
C GLY A 196 -4.38 6.43 7.29
N GLY A 197 -4.46 5.47 8.20
CA GLY A 197 -3.74 4.22 8.09
C GLY A 197 -4.70 3.12 7.64
N TRP A 198 -4.19 1.94 7.30
CA TRP A 198 -5.04 0.80 7.01
C TRP A 198 -5.69 0.27 8.29
N SER A 199 -7.01 0.13 8.26
CA SER A 199 -7.85 -0.23 9.41
C SER A 199 -8.35 -1.68 9.33
N PHE A 200 -8.31 -2.37 10.46
CA PHE A 200 -8.71 -3.78 10.59
C PHE A 200 -9.36 -4.05 11.95
N ALA A 201 -10.61 -4.52 12.01
CA ALA A 201 -11.39 -4.52 13.26
C ALA A 201 -11.73 -5.95 13.77
N PRO A 202 -10.75 -6.69 14.33
CA PRO A 202 -10.98 -8.05 14.77
C PRO A 202 -11.75 -8.16 16.10
N TRP A 203 -11.71 -7.13 16.96
CA TRP A 203 -12.38 -7.19 18.28
C TRP A 203 -13.81 -6.63 18.30
N ILE A 204 -14.29 -6.02 17.21
CA ILE A 204 -15.66 -5.53 17.15
C ILE A 204 -16.57 -6.66 16.68
N ASP A 205 -16.35 -7.15 15.47
CA ASP A 205 -17.18 -8.17 14.81
C ASP A 205 -16.43 -8.86 13.66
N ASN A 206 -15.10 -8.99 13.80
CA ASN A 206 -14.25 -9.70 12.83
C ASN A 206 -14.32 -9.17 11.39
N ARG A 207 -14.38 -7.85 11.17
CA ARG A 207 -14.57 -7.25 9.82
C ARG A 207 -13.33 -6.58 9.24
N TRP A 208 -13.27 -6.52 7.91
CA TRP A 208 -12.39 -5.59 7.19
C TRP A 208 -12.99 -4.19 7.27
N ILE A 209 -12.14 -3.17 7.40
CA ILE A 209 -12.58 -1.77 7.38
C ILE A 209 -12.10 -1.10 6.10
N ASP A 210 -10.80 -1.26 5.80
CA ASP A 210 -10.18 -0.72 4.59
C ASP A 210 -9.67 -1.86 3.69
N GLU A 211 -9.64 -1.62 2.39
CA GLU A 211 -9.13 -2.57 1.40
C GLU A 211 -7.59 -2.61 1.40
N LEU A 212 -7.06 -3.81 1.12
CA LEU A 212 -5.65 -4.00 0.80
C LEU A 212 -5.48 -4.07 -0.72
N ALA A 213 -4.31 -3.65 -1.20
CA ALA A 213 -4.06 -3.62 -2.62
C ALA A 213 -4.06 -5.01 -3.27
N THR A 214 -4.46 -5.06 -4.54
CA THR A 214 -4.37 -6.28 -5.35
C THR A 214 -3.52 -6.08 -6.62
N PHE A 215 -2.64 -5.07 -6.61
CA PHE A 215 -1.80 -4.67 -7.75
C PHE A 215 -0.93 -5.80 -8.30
N HIS A 216 -0.65 -6.84 -7.50
CA HIS A 216 0.27 -7.91 -7.85
C HIS A 216 -0.39 -9.29 -8.00
N SER A 217 -1.17 -9.53 -9.06
CA SER A 217 -1.73 -10.87 -9.35
C SER A 217 -2.47 -11.50 -8.15
N LYS A 218 -3.44 -10.77 -7.57
CA LYS A 218 -4.19 -11.17 -6.36
C LYS A 218 -3.31 -11.30 -5.11
N SER A 219 -2.34 -10.42 -4.96
CA SER A 219 -1.52 -10.33 -3.76
C SER A 219 -1.27 -8.89 -3.36
N ALA A 220 -0.95 -8.70 -2.09
CA ALA A 220 -0.47 -7.45 -1.50
C ALA A 220 0.93 -7.64 -0.94
N THR A 221 1.68 -6.56 -0.83
CA THR A 221 2.99 -6.54 -0.15
C THR A 221 2.90 -5.90 1.24
N PHE A 222 3.77 -6.37 2.14
CA PHE A 222 3.81 -5.98 3.54
C PHE A 222 5.26 -5.73 3.95
N GLY A 223 5.50 -4.66 4.71
CA GLY A 223 6.78 -4.37 5.35
C GLY A 223 6.72 -4.65 6.84
N PHE A 224 7.70 -5.38 7.37
CA PHE A 224 7.71 -5.94 8.72
C PHE A 224 8.62 -5.19 9.68
N ALA A 225 8.30 -5.22 10.98
CA ALA A 225 9.01 -4.43 11.99
C ALA A 225 10.50 -4.78 12.13
N ASP A 226 10.94 -5.96 11.67
CA ASP A 226 12.35 -6.38 11.68
C ASP A 226 13.16 -5.95 10.43
N GLY A 227 12.54 -5.29 9.45
CA GLY A 227 13.22 -4.84 8.24
C GLY A 227 12.86 -5.60 6.96
N HIS A 228 12.26 -6.80 7.04
CA HIS A 228 11.94 -7.55 5.83
C HIS A 228 10.63 -7.10 5.18
N ALA A 229 10.38 -7.58 3.97
CA ALA A 229 9.10 -7.41 3.29
C ALA A 229 8.69 -8.70 2.60
N GLU A 230 7.39 -9.01 2.65
CA GLU A 230 6.78 -10.21 2.10
C GLU A 230 5.63 -9.84 1.17
N LYS A 231 5.32 -10.74 0.24
CA LYS A 231 4.13 -10.69 -0.60
C LYS A 231 3.18 -11.82 -0.19
N HIS A 232 1.98 -11.47 0.26
CA HIS A 232 0.94 -12.43 0.62
C HIS A 232 -0.08 -12.57 -0.51
N LYS A 233 -0.25 -13.80 -1.02
CA LYS A 233 -1.23 -14.11 -2.06
C LYS A 233 -2.57 -14.48 -1.43
N TRP A 234 -3.62 -13.76 -1.81
CA TRP A 234 -4.97 -14.03 -1.34
C TRP A 234 -5.45 -15.40 -1.84
N VAL A 235 -5.77 -16.30 -0.91
CA VAL A 235 -6.16 -17.68 -1.24
C VAL A 235 -7.67 -17.83 -1.40
N HIS A 236 -8.46 -16.98 -0.75
CA HIS A 236 -9.91 -17.00 -0.89
C HIS A 236 -10.39 -16.00 -1.95
N THR A 237 -11.20 -16.50 -2.89
CA THR A 237 -11.82 -15.67 -3.95
C THR A 237 -12.66 -14.53 -3.35
N GLU A 238 -13.33 -14.76 -2.23
CA GLU A 238 -14.13 -13.74 -1.55
C GLU A 238 -13.28 -12.57 -1.03
N THR A 239 -12.08 -12.85 -0.49
CA THR A 239 -11.12 -11.81 -0.10
C THR A 239 -10.72 -10.95 -1.31
N TRP A 240 -10.38 -11.61 -2.42
CA TRP A 240 -10.00 -10.90 -3.63
C TRP A 240 -11.15 -10.05 -4.22
N LYS A 241 -12.39 -10.56 -4.21
CA LYS A 241 -13.56 -9.78 -4.65
C LYS A 241 -13.77 -8.56 -3.76
N ILE A 242 -13.69 -8.73 -2.45
CA ILE A 242 -13.84 -7.63 -1.49
C ILE A 242 -12.85 -6.49 -1.78
N PHE A 243 -11.61 -6.80 -2.13
CA PHE A 243 -10.59 -5.79 -2.40
C PHE A 243 -10.58 -5.25 -3.84
N ASN A 244 -11.33 -5.86 -4.77
CA ASN A 244 -11.24 -5.53 -6.20
C ASN A 244 -12.59 -5.17 -6.84
N GLU A 245 -13.72 -5.41 -6.16
CA GLU A 245 -15.03 -4.95 -6.59
C GLU A 245 -15.33 -3.62 -5.87
N ASP A 246 -15.85 -2.61 -6.60
CA ASP A 246 -16.25 -1.29 -6.09
C ASP A 246 -17.42 -1.44 -5.07
N LEU A 247 -17.14 -2.01 -3.90
CA LEU A 247 -18.11 -2.17 -2.83
C LEU A 247 -18.29 -0.81 -2.13
N PRO A 248 -19.53 -0.35 -1.91
CA PRO A 248 -19.76 0.94 -1.28
C PRO A 248 -19.21 0.96 0.16
N ILE A 249 -18.27 1.87 0.39
CA ILE A 249 -17.56 2.19 1.66
C ILE A 249 -18.49 2.37 2.87
N SER A 250 -19.80 2.59 2.66
CA SER A 250 -20.80 2.75 3.73
C SER A 250 -21.20 1.45 4.43
N THR A 251 -20.76 0.29 3.94
CA THR A 251 -20.95 -0.99 4.64
C THR A 251 -19.61 -1.62 4.85
N LEU A 252 -19.01 -1.34 6.03
CA LEU A 252 -18.30 -2.31 6.86
C LEU A 252 -18.21 -3.67 6.17
N LEU A 253 -17.14 -3.91 5.42
CA LEU A 253 -17.04 -5.04 4.50
C LEU A 253 -17.35 -6.32 5.32
N PRO A 254 -18.47 -7.01 5.07
CA PRO A 254 -18.80 -8.19 5.83
C PRO A 254 -17.67 -9.18 5.56
N ALA A 255 -16.87 -9.49 6.59
CA ALA A 255 -15.92 -10.57 6.46
C ALA A 255 -16.72 -11.80 6.03
N PRO A 256 -16.26 -12.60 5.05
CA PRO A 256 -16.94 -13.84 4.63
C PRO A 256 -16.94 -14.94 5.72
N GLY A 257 -16.94 -14.57 7.00
CA GLY A 257 -16.42 -15.35 8.10
C GLY A 257 -14.89 -15.20 8.23
N ILE A 258 -14.38 -15.81 9.30
CA ILE A 258 -12.94 -15.87 9.62
C ILE A 258 -12.28 -16.91 8.68
N ASN A 259 -11.77 -16.45 7.53
CA ASN A 259 -11.06 -17.26 6.55
C ASN A 259 -9.53 -17.20 6.75
N GLU A 260 -8.76 -17.93 5.93
CA GLU A 260 -7.30 -18.00 6.07
C GLU A 260 -6.61 -16.65 5.84
N ASP A 261 -7.07 -15.86 4.88
CA ASP A 261 -6.53 -14.53 4.59
C ASP A 261 -6.74 -13.55 5.75
N TRP A 262 -7.93 -13.60 6.35
CA TRP A 262 -8.27 -12.80 7.53
C TRP A 262 -7.42 -13.21 8.73
N ARG A 263 -7.26 -14.52 8.97
CA ARG A 263 -6.42 -15.04 10.06
C ARG A 263 -4.96 -14.63 9.88
N TRP A 264 -4.45 -14.70 8.65
CA TRP A 264 -3.11 -14.24 8.34
C TRP A 264 -2.95 -12.76 8.69
N CYS A 265 -3.86 -11.89 8.22
CA CYS A 265 -3.79 -10.46 8.55
C CYS A 265 -3.87 -10.22 10.06
N TRP A 266 -4.71 -10.96 10.78
CA TRP A 266 -4.83 -10.90 12.23
C TRP A 266 -3.55 -11.31 12.97
N GLU A 267 -2.97 -12.45 12.62
CA GLU A 267 -1.75 -12.99 13.24
C GLU A 267 -0.57 -12.02 13.08
N HIS A 268 -0.55 -11.30 11.96
CA HIS A 268 0.51 -10.36 11.61
C HIS A 268 0.19 -8.90 12.03
N PHE A 269 -1.01 -8.63 12.56
CA PHE A 269 -1.41 -7.28 12.98
C PHE A 269 -0.60 -6.82 14.22
N PRO A 270 -0.06 -5.59 14.23
CA PRO A 270 0.87 -5.11 15.27
C PRO A 270 0.14 -4.53 16.50
N TYR A 271 -0.61 -5.36 17.22
CA TYR A 271 -1.28 -5.00 18.47
C TYR A 271 -0.44 -5.37 19.71
N LEU A 272 -0.71 -4.71 20.86
CA LEU A 272 -0.09 -5.12 22.12
C LEU A 272 -0.85 -6.30 22.72
N ASP A 273 -0.20 -7.46 22.80
CA ASP A 273 -0.76 -8.65 23.43
C ASP A 273 -0.92 -8.43 24.94
N LYS A 274 -2.14 -8.13 25.35
CA LYS A 274 -2.58 -8.20 26.75
C LYS A 274 -3.81 -9.11 26.82
N SER A 275 -3.64 -10.40 26.57
CA SER A 275 -4.54 -11.50 26.96
C SER A 275 -5.99 -11.52 26.40
N GLU A 276 -6.43 -10.49 25.66
CA GLU A 276 -7.75 -10.46 25.01
C GLU A 276 -7.63 -10.97 23.56
N LYS A 277 -7.97 -12.24 23.35
CA LYS A 277 -8.16 -12.81 22.01
C LYS A 277 -9.42 -12.21 21.36
N PRO A 278 -9.47 -12.10 20.01
CA PRO A 278 -10.66 -11.64 19.29
C PRO A 278 -11.87 -12.52 19.61
N ARG A 279 -13.07 -11.94 19.50
CA ARG A 279 -14.34 -12.58 19.85
C ARG A 279 -14.73 -13.69 18.87
#